data_AF-A0A655UT41-F1
#
_entry.id   AF-A0A655UT41-F1
#
_cell.length_a   1.000
_cell.length_b   1.000
_cell.length_c   1.000
_cell.angle_alpha   90.00
_cell.angle_beta   90.00
_cell.angle_gamma   90.00
#
_symmetry.space_group_name_H-M   'P 1'
#
loop_
_entity.id
_entity.type
_entity.pdbx_description
1 polymer ?
#
loop_
_entity_poly.entity_id
_entity_poly.type
_entity_poly.pdbx_seq_one_letter_code
_entity_poly.pdbx_strand_id
1 'polypeptide(L)'
;MPFYWLDTSAPEWAVMEINVNLPIAVYWRLARRYPQLVRDDYINTGEIRGEFLRVLDQGRGVDAGRSIQSYQDDELERHTHTFSAPFSITANTGSTGIIISASHVPNWNTTYTGGNETRPRNIARSMAIVI
;
A
#
# COMPACT_ATOMS: atom_id res chain seq x y z
N MET A 1 9.90 9.71 -20.42
CA MET A 1 9.90 9.13 -19.05
C MET A 1 9.04 10.00 -18.16
N PRO A 2 8.32 9.45 -17.17
CA PRO A 2 7.72 10.27 -16.11
C PRO A 2 8.81 11.09 -15.41
N PHE A 3 8.48 12.30 -14.99
CA PHE A 3 9.40 13.21 -14.31
C PHE A 3 8.64 14.01 -13.25
N TYR A 4 9.35 14.52 -12.26
CA TYR A 4 8.79 15.41 -11.24
C TYR A 4 8.75 16.85 -11.74
N TRP A 5 7.77 17.60 -11.27
CA TRP A 5 7.54 18.98 -11.65
C TRP A 5 7.32 19.85 -10.40
N LEU A 6 7.69 21.13 -10.47
CA LEU A 6 7.67 22.06 -9.33
C LEU A 6 6.43 22.95 -9.29
N ASP A 7 5.58 22.92 -10.32
CA ASP A 7 4.34 23.69 -10.38
C ASP A 7 3.12 22.76 -10.27
N THR A 8 2.00 23.32 -9.82
CA THR A 8 0.67 22.69 -9.84
C THR A 8 0.07 22.60 -11.24
N SER A 9 0.63 23.30 -12.22
CA SER A 9 0.28 23.20 -13.63
C SER A 9 1.36 22.45 -14.41
N ALA A 10 0.96 21.63 -15.38
CA ALA A 10 1.91 20.93 -16.25
C ALA A 10 2.64 21.95 -17.15
N PRO A 11 3.92 21.71 -17.51
CA PRO A 11 4.54 22.48 -18.58
C PRO A 11 3.82 22.19 -19.91
N GLU A 12 3.88 23.12 -20.86
CA GLU A 12 3.14 23.06 -22.14
C GLU A 12 3.36 21.76 -22.93
N TRP A 13 4.53 21.14 -22.79
CA TRP A 13 4.92 19.92 -23.48
C TRP A 13 4.57 18.61 -22.74
N ALA A 14 3.91 18.68 -21.58
CA ALA A 14 3.55 17.51 -20.77
C ALA A 14 2.13 17.58 -20.21
N VAL A 15 1.68 16.46 -19.63
CA VAL A 15 0.37 16.35 -18.98
C VAL A 15 0.54 15.68 -17.62
N MET A 16 -0.24 16.12 -16.63
CA MET A 16 -0.27 15.52 -15.29
C MET A 16 -1.15 14.26 -15.24
N GLU A 17 -0.71 13.29 -14.44
CA GLU A 17 -1.42 12.03 -14.18
C GLU A 17 -2.35 12.18 -12.96
N ILE A 18 -3.39 12.99 -13.12
CA ILE A 18 -4.28 13.42 -12.02
C ILE A 18 -5.76 13.15 -12.33
N ASN A 19 -6.03 12.03 -12.99
CA ASN A 19 -7.35 11.54 -13.40
C ASN A 19 -8.10 12.53 -14.31
N VAL A 20 -7.43 12.97 -15.37
CA VAL A 20 -8.01 13.91 -16.34
C VAL A 20 -8.29 13.18 -17.64
N ASN A 21 -9.44 13.51 -18.24
CA ASN A 21 -9.82 13.04 -19.56
C ASN A 21 -9.28 14.01 -20.61
N LEU A 22 -8.44 13.49 -21.51
CA LEU A 22 -7.83 14.24 -22.59
C LEU A 22 -8.47 13.89 -23.93
N PRO A 23 -8.73 14.87 -24.81
CA PRO A 23 -9.25 14.59 -26.14
C PRO A 23 -8.21 13.89 -27.01
N ILE A 24 -8.56 12.73 -27.58
CA ILE A 24 -7.66 11.91 -28.43
C ILE A 24 -7.15 12.72 -29.63
N ALA A 25 -7.98 13.57 -30.22
CA ALA A 25 -7.61 14.37 -31.40
C ALA A 25 -6.41 15.31 -31.14
N VAL A 26 -6.31 15.85 -29.92
CA VAL A 26 -5.19 16.74 -29.52
C VAL A 26 -3.98 15.91 -29.10
N TYR A 27 -4.20 14.87 -28.27
CA TYR A 27 -3.15 14.07 -27.66
C TYR A 27 -2.93 12.71 -28.35
N TRP A 28 -3.08 12.66 -29.68
CA TRP A 28 -3.07 11.40 -30.44
C TRP A 28 -1.77 10.59 -30.30
N ARG A 29 -0.63 11.25 -30.09
CA ARG A 29 0.66 10.58 -29.83
C ARG A 29 0.64 9.81 -28.50
N LEU A 30 -0.02 10.36 -27.48
CA LEU A 30 -0.20 9.71 -26.20
C LEU A 30 -1.09 8.48 -26.36
N ALA A 31 -2.21 8.62 -27.09
CA ALA A 31 -3.13 7.52 -27.38
C ALA A 31 -2.42 6.36 -28.11
N ARG A 32 -1.59 6.69 -29.11
CA ARG A 32 -0.81 5.72 -29.86
C ARG A 32 0.27 5.04 -29.01
N ARG A 33 0.91 5.77 -28.10
CA ARG A 33 1.98 5.24 -27.24
C ARG A 33 1.46 4.39 -26.09
N TYR A 34 0.32 4.77 -25.52
CA TYR A 34 -0.30 4.17 -24.34
C TYR A 34 -1.76 3.82 -24.61
N PRO A 35 -2.03 2.82 -25.47
CA PRO A 35 -3.40 2.43 -25.81
C PRO A 35 -4.22 1.99 -24.60
N GLN A 36 -3.58 1.49 -23.55
CA GLN A 36 -4.25 1.07 -22.31
C GLN A 36 -4.91 2.22 -21.53
N LEU A 37 -4.49 3.47 -21.78
CA LEU A 37 -5.09 4.68 -21.19
C LEU A 37 -6.29 5.21 -21.99
N VAL A 38 -6.51 4.70 -23.21
CA VAL A 38 -7.61 5.11 -24.06
C VAL A 38 -8.93 4.51 -23.55
N ARG A 39 -9.97 5.33 -23.53
CA ARG A 39 -11.35 5.00 -23.16
C ARG A 39 -12.25 5.62 -24.23
N ASP A 40 -12.76 4.79 -25.13
CA ASP A 40 -13.60 5.17 -26.26
C ASP A 40 -13.09 6.42 -27.01
N ASP A 41 -13.57 7.62 -26.66
CA ASP A 41 -13.28 8.91 -27.30
C ASP A 41 -12.25 9.80 -26.56
N TYR A 42 -11.78 9.40 -25.37
CA TYR A 42 -10.78 10.14 -24.60
C TYR A 42 -9.63 9.26 -24.09
N ILE A 43 -8.61 9.91 -23.54
CA ILE A 43 -7.50 9.28 -22.81
C ILE A 43 -7.67 9.66 -21.34
N ASN A 44 -7.80 8.68 -20.44
CA ASN A 44 -7.73 8.95 -19.01
C ASN A 44 -6.28 8.82 -18.57
N THR A 45 -5.74 9.86 -17.93
CA THR A 45 -4.33 9.81 -17.50
C THR A 45 -4.09 8.82 -16.37
N GLY A 46 -5.10 8.48 -15.58
CA GLY A 46 -4.96 7.72 -14.34
C GLY A 46 -4.76 8.64 -13.13
N GLU A 47 -4.94 8.10 -11.93
CA GLU A 47 -4.74 8.80 -10.66
C GLU A 47 -3.51 8.24 -9.95
N ILE A 48 -2.54 9.10 -9.64
CA ILE A 48 -1.36 8.71 -8.85
C ILE A 48 -1.12 9.63 -7.65
N ARG A 49 -1.98 10.62 -7.40
CA ARG A 49 -1.81 11.52 -6.25
C ARG A 49 -1.98 10.73 -4.95
N GLY A 50 -0.98 10.79 -4.09
CA GLY A 50 -0.98 10.07 -2.82
C GLY A 50 -0.59 8.60 -2.91
N GLU A 51 -0.19 8.13 -4.10
CA GLU A 51 0.29 6.76 -4.31
C GLU A 51 1.81 6.70 -4.32
N PHE A 52 2.38 5.69 -3.67
CA PHE A 52 3.80 5.42 -3.79
C PHE A 52 4.12 4.70 -5.10
N LEU A 53 5.29 5.01 -5.64
CA LEU A 53 5.81 4.31 -6.79
C LEU A 53 6.42 2.97 -6.35
N ARG A 54 5.90 1.86 -6.89
CA ARG A 54 6.57 0.55 -6.79
C ARG A 54 7.06 0.15 -8.17
N VAL A 55 8.37 -0.05 -8.28
CA VAL A 55 8.97 -0.48 -9.55
C VAL A 55 8.50 -1.89 -9.86
N LEU A 56 8.01 -2.09 -11.07
CA LEU A 56 7.47 -3.37 -11.53
C LEU A 56 8.56 -4.46 -11.49
N ASP A 57 8.20 -5.63 -10.98
CA ASP A 57 9.13 -6.75 -10.75
C ASP A 57 9.83 -7.24 -12.02
N GLN A 58 9.11 -7.29 -13.14
CA GLN A 58 9.61 -7.70 -14.46
C GLN A 58 10.44 -9.01 -14.46
N GLY A 59 10.11 -9.97 -13.58
CA GLY A 59 10.72 -11.29 -13.52
C GLY A 59 11.83 -11.44 -12.48
N ARG A 60 12.05 -10.44 -11.62
CA ARG A 60 12.95 -10.55 -10.46
C ARG A 60 12.43 -11.52 -9.40
N GLY A 61 11.11 -11.69 -9.29
CA GLY A 61 10.46 -12.64 -8.40
C GLY A 61 10.13 -12.13 -6.99
N VAL A 62 10.31 -10.84 -6.70
CA VAL A 62 9.94 -10.22 -5.41
C VAL A 62 8.46 -9.85 -5.36
N ASP A 63 7.91 -9.36 -6.48
CA ASP A 63 6.49 -9.05 -6.62
C ASP A 63 5.95 -9.72 -7.90
N ALA A 64 6.01 -11.05 -7.90
CA ALA A 64 5.75 -11.87 -9.08
C ALA A 64 4.29 -11.77 -9.55
N GLY A 65 4.10 -11.66 -10.86
CA GLY A 65 2.76 -11.59 -11.46
C GLY A 65 2.06 -10.23 -11.32
N ARG A 66 2.73 -9.22 -10.75
CA ARG A 66 2.19 -7.86 -10.67
C ARG A 66 1.98 -7.28 -12.06
N SER A 67 0.79 -6.72 -12.31
CA SER A 67 0.46 -6.07 -13.59
C SER A 67 0.91 -4.61 -13.60
N ILE A 68 1.34 -4.09 -14.74
CA ILE A 68 1.64 -2.66 -14.90
C ILE A 68 0.40 -1.82 -14.57
N GLN A 69 0.58 -0.72 -13.85
CA GLN A 69 -0.48 0.18 -13.38
C GLN A 69 -1.46 -0.40 -12.36
N SER A 70 -1.22 -1.59 -11.83
CA SER A 70 -2.08 -2.16 -10.79
C SER A 70 -1.90 -1.46 -9.44
N TYR A 71 -3.02 -1.19 -8.77
CA TYR A 71 -3.10 -0.61 -7.43
C TYR A 71 -2.96 -1.67 -6.34
N GLN A 72 -2.25 -1.35 -5.25
CA GLN A 72 -2.07 -2.20 -4.08
C GLN A 72 -2.32 -1.38 -2.80
N ASP A 73 -3.20 -1.86 -1.91
CA ASP A 73 -3.42 -1.26 -0.58
C ASP A 73 -2.18 -1.36 0.31
N ASP A 74 -2.06 -0.53 1.34
CA ASP A 74 -0.98 -0.63 2.31
C ASP A 74 -1.06 -1.92 3.12
N GLU A 75 0.08 -2.31 3.67
CA GLU A 75 0.21 -3.50 4.49
C GLU A 75 1.32 -3.32 5.52
N LEU A 76 1.15 -3.95 6.67
CA LEU A 76 2.19 -4.08 7.70
C LEU A 76 2.71 -5.51 7.69
N GLU A 77 4.01 -5.69 7.89
CA GLU A 77 4.57 -7.04 8.04
C GLU A 77 4.04 -7.69 9.31
N ARG A 78 3.70 -8.99 9.19
CA ARG A 78 3.01 -9.73 10.22
C ARG A 78 3.83 -9.82 11.51
N HIS A 79 3.28 -9.29 12.61
CA HIS A 79 3.92 -9.32 13.93
C HIS A 79 2.92 -9.49 15.07
N THR A 80 3.44 -9.73 16.27
CA THR A 80 2.71 -9.80 17.55
C THR A 80 3.47 -9.01 18.60
N HIS A 81 2.76 -8.54 19.61
CA HIS A 81 3.38 -7.93 20.79
C HIS A 81 3.26 -8.85 22.00
N THR A 82 4.32 -8.92 22.79
CA THR A 82 4.28 -9.52 24.13
C THR A 82 4.04 -8.41 25.15
N PHE A 83 3.08 -8.60 26.04
CA PHE A 83 2.82 -7.70 27.15
C PHE A 83 2.66 -8.49 28.45
N SER A 84 2.94 -7.85 29.58
CA SER A 84 2.76 -8.44 30.90
C SER A 84 1.73 -7.62 31.67
N ALA A 85 0.77 -8.28 32.30
CA ALA A 85 -0.25 -7.62 33.10
C ALA A 85 -0.38 -8.36 34.44
N PRO A 86 -0.39 -7.64 35.58
CA PRO A 86 -0.62 -8.28 36.87
C PRO A 86 -2.01 -8.91 36.88
N PHE A 87 -2.09 -10.15 37.30
CA PHE A 87 -3.33 -10.87 37.48
C PHE A 87 -3.35 -11.48 38.88
N SER A 88 -4.45 -11.27 39.58
CA SER A 88 -4.68 -11.82 40.91
C SER A 88 -5.85 -12.78 40.85
N ILE A 89 -5.63 -14.00 41.33
CA ILE A 89 -6.71 -14.95 41.57
C ILE A 89 -7.02 -14.96 43.07
N THR A 90 -8.31 -14.84 43.38
CA THR A 90 -8.84 -15.03 44.73
C THR A 90 -9.77 -16.22 44.67
N ALA A 91 -9.37 -17.34 45.26
CA ALA A 91 -10.21 -18.52 45.38
C ALA A 91 -10.85 -18.57 46.76
N ASN A 92 -12.16 -18.83 46.82
CA ASN A 92 -12.88 -19.05 48.06
C ASN A 92 -13.15 -20.55 48.22
N THR A 93 -12.38 -21.20 49.10
CA THR A 93 -12.61 -22.59 49.48
C THR A 93 -13.67 -22.64 50.58
N GLY A 94 -14.80 -23.30 50.30
CA GLY A 94 -16.00 -23.26 51.13
C GLY A 94 -15.85 -23.68 52.61
N SER A 95 -16.93 -23.46 53.37
CA SER A 95 -17.18 -23.71 54.81
C SER A 95 -16.16 -23.25 55.88
N THR A 96 -14.88 -23.05 55.57
CA THR A 96 -13.86 -22.61 56.55
C THR A 96 -13.42 -21.15 56.36
N GLY A 97 -13.87 -20.47 55.31
CA GLY A 97 -13.63 -19.03 55.11
C GLY A 97 -12.19 -18.65 54.77
N ILE A 98 -11.36 -19.61 54.38
CA ILE A 98 -9.97 -19.36 53.99
C ILE A 98 -9.95 -18.72 52.60
N ILE A 99 -9.36 -17.53 52.50
CA ILE A 99 -9.10 -16.82 51.24
C ILE A 99 -7.65 -17.08 50.85
N ILE A 100 -7.44 -17.69 49.69
CA ILE A 100 -6.11 -17.85 49.09
C ILE A 100 -5.98 -16.82 47.97
N SER A 101 -4.99 -15.94 48.10
CA SER A 101 -4.66 -14.90 47.13
C SER A 101 -3.27 -15.15 46.55
N ALA A 102 -3.17 -15.23 45.23
CA ALA A 102 -1.91 -15.32 44.51
C ALA A 102 -1.79 -14.19 43.49
N SER A 103 -0.66 -13.48 43.50
CA SER A 103 -0.33 -12.43 42.54
C SER A 103 0.72 -12.95 41.57
N HIS A 104 0.43 -12.90 40.27
CA HIS A 104 1.36 -13.30 39.23
C HIS A 104 1.38 -12.23 38.13
N VAL A 105 2.52 -12.07 37.46
CA VAL A 105 2.66 -11.19 36.29
C VAL A 105 3.02 -12.06 35.08
N PRO A 106 2.02 -12.74 34.47
CA PRO A 106 2.24 -13.55 33.28
C PRO A 106 2.53 -12.69 32.06
N ASN A 107 3.29 -13.25 31.12
CA ASN A 107 3.47 -12.72 29.78
C ASN A 107 2.37 -13.27 28.86
N TRP A 108 1.70 -12.38 28.14
CA TRP A 108 0.70 -12.69 27.14
C TRP A 108 1.18 -12.19 25.78
N ASN A 109 0.82 -12.89 24.73
CA ASN A 109 1.03 -12.43 23.36
C ASN A 109 -0.30 -11.95 22.78
N THR A 110 -0.28 -10.83 22.05
CA THR A 110 -1.39 -10.48 21.18
C THR A 110 -1.51 -11.50 20.05
N THR A 111 -2.65 -11.50 19.37
CA THR A 111 -2.78 -12.19 18.08
C THR A 111 -1.93 -11.50 17.01
N TYR A 112 -1.64 -12.22 15.93
CA TYR A 112 -0.93 -11.67 14.78
C TYR A 112 -1.74 -10.58 14.09
N THR A 113 -1.06 -9.51 13.70
CA THR A 113 -1.57 -8.43 12.84
C THR A 113 -0.60 -8.23 11.68
N GLY A 114 -1.12 -7.93 10.48
CA GLY A 114 -0.32 -7.70 9.27
C GLY A 114 -0.22 -8.94 8.37
N GLY A 115 0.49 -8.79 7.26
CA GLY A 115 0.72 -9.83 6.27
C GLY A 115 2.17 -9.95 5.83
N ASN A 116 2.43 -10.04 4.54
CA ASN A 116 3.71 -10.55 4.03
C ASN A 116 4.83 -9.51 3.89
N GLU A 117 4.51 -8.22 3.93
CA GLU A 117 5.47 -7.12 3.77
C GLU A 117 4.95 -5.88 4.50
N THR A 118 5.86 -4.96 4.85
CA THR A 118 5.50 -3.59 5.20
C THR A 118 5.62 -2.71 3.96
N ARG A 119 4.50 -2.16 3.47
CA ARG A 119 4.47 -1.34 2.25
C ARG A 119 3.35 -0.30 2.31
N PRO A 120 3.56 0.92 1.79
CA PRO A 120 2.47 1.88 1.61
C PRO A 120 1.56 1.48 0.45
N ARG A 121 0.41 2.16 0.35
CA ARG A 121 -0.44 2.13 -0.84
C ARG A 121 0.39 2.56 -2.04
N ASN A 122 0.35 1.75 -3.09
CA ASN A 122 1.27 1.92 -4.20
C ASN A 122 0.67 1.50 -5.53
N ILE A 123 1.31 2.00 -6.59
CA ILE A 123 0.98 1.65 -7.95
C ILE A 123 2.22 1.17 -8.72
N ALA A 124 2.05 0.12 -9.51
CA ALA A 124 3.16 -0.49 -10.23
C ALA A 124 3.53 0.30 -11.50
N ARG A 125 4.81 0.64 -11.68
CA ARG A 125 5.34 1.31 -12.88
C ARG A 125 6.69 0.74 -13.30
N SER A 126 6.98 0.73 -14.59
CA SER A 126 8.32 0.44 -15.08
C SER A 126 9.22 1.67 -14.96
N MET A 127 10.49 1.46 -14.63
CA MET A 127 11.51 2.51 -14.62
C MET A 127 12.37 2.38 -15.88
N ALA A 128 12.65 3.51 -16.54
CA ALA A 128 13.51 3.56 -17.72
C ALA A 128 14.48 4.73 -17.59
N ILE A 129 15.69 4.55 -18.12
CA ILE A 129 16.72 5.60 -18.20
C ILE A 129 16.80 6.15 -19.62
N VAL A 130 17.23 7.40 -19.76
CA VAL A 130 17.51 8.02 -21.07
C VAL A 130 18.84 7.49 -21.58
N ILE A 131 18.95 7.35 -22.90
CA ILE A 131 20.18 7.06 -23.63
C ILE A 131 20.60 8.27 -24.46
#